data_AF-A0A7T1I2H6-F1
#
_entry.id   AF-A0A7T1I2H6-F1
#
_cell.length_a   1.000
_cell.length_b   1.000
_cell.length_c   1.000
_cell.angle_alpha   90.00
_cell.angle_beta   90.00
_cell.angle_gamma   90.00
#
_symmetry.space_group_name_H-M   'P 1'
#
loop_
_entity.id
_entity.type
_entity.pdbx_description
1 polymer ?
#
loop_
_entity_poly.entity_id
_entity_poly.type
_entity_poly.pdbx_seq_one_letter_code
_entity_poly.pdbx_strand_id
1 'polypeptide(L)' 'MSTTTPGLWVSTQHMAELLGIHRVTLQRLKKGGFFRGGHHFRMANPLAPRSNTVWHQQGVLLRVDTP' A
#
# COMPACT_ATOMS: atom_id res chain seq x y z
N MET A 1 -5.99 -5.26 24.56
CA MET A 1 -6.44 -6.25 23.56
C MET A 1 -6.59 -5.52 22.23
N SER A 2 -5.62 -5.64 21.33
CA SER A 2 -5.68 -4.95 20.03
C SER A 2 -6.20 -5.93 18.99
N THR A 3 -7.44 -5.72 18.56
CA THR A 3 -8.05 -6.45 17.44
C THR A 3 -7.38 -5.99 16.14
N THR A 4 -6.38 -6.72 15.67
CA THR A 4 -5.81 -6.52 14.33
C THR A 4 -6.88 -6.85 13.31
N THR A 5 -7.62 -5.86 12.81
CA THR A 5 -8.57 -6.06 11.70
C THR A 5 -7.78 -6.48 10.46
N PRO A 6 -7.85 -7.74 10.01
CA PRO A 6 -7.12 -8.19 8.84
C PRO A 6 -7.75 -7.57 7.58
N GLY A 7 -6.93 -7.09 6.64
CA GLY A 7 -7.40 -6.77 5.29
C GLY A 7 -7.82 -5.32 5.00
N LEU A 8 -7.42 -4.35 5.81
CA LEU A 8 -7.69 -2.94 5.52
C LEU A 8 -6.91 -2.46 4.27
N TRP A 9 -7.68 -2.04 3.26
CA TRP A 9 -7.18 -1.30 2.12
C TRP A 9 -7.11 0.18 2.47
N VAL A 10 -5.91 0.75 2.49
CA VAL A 10 -5.66 2.11 2.98
C VAL A 10 -5.14 3.03 1.88
N SER A 11 -5.23 4.34 2.10
CA SER A 11 -4.74 5.33 1.15
C SER A 11 -3.21 5.29 1.04
N THR A 12 -2.66 5.87 -0.04
CA THR A 12 -1.20 6.02 -0.19
C THR A 12 -0.59 6.85 0.95
N GLN A 13 -1.30 7.87 1.44
CA GLN A 13 -0.82 8.69 2.55
C GLN A 13 -0.72 7.85 3.83
N HIS A 14 -1.79 7.16 4.19
CA HIS A 14 -1.81 6.35 5.41
C HIS A 14 -0.80 5.20 5.37
N MET A 15 -0.66 4.52 4.24
CA MET A 15 0.35 3.47 4.09
C MET A 15 1.78 4.02 4.23
N ALA A 16 2.03 5.22 3.71
CA ALA A 16 3.34 5.86 3.83
C ALA A 16 3.66 6.25 5.29
N GLU A 17 2.65 6.75 6.03
CA GLU A 17 2.74 7.03 7.47
C GLU A 17 3.06 5.75 8.26
N LEU A 18 2.37 4.64 7.99
CA LEU A 18 2.62 3.34 8.65
C LEU A 18 4.03 2.79 8.40
N LEU A 19 4.58 3.03 7.21
CA LEU A 19 5.94 2.61 6.85
C LEU A 19 7.02 3.59 7.32
N GLY A 20 6.64 4.76 7.84
CA GLY A 20 7.60 5.82 8.20
C GLY A 20 8.36 6.38 6.99
N ILE A 21 7.76 6.37 5.79
CA ILE A 21 8.40 6.87 4.56
C ILE A 21 7.58 7.95 3.88
N HIS A 22 8.21 8.71 2.98
CA HIS A 22 7.48 9.67 2.15
C HIS A 22 6.64 8.97 1.07
N ARG A 23 5.45 9.52 0.76
CA ARG A 23 4.54 9.00 -0.29
C ARG A 23 5.21 8.82 -1.65
N VAL A 24 6.18 9.66 -2.00
CA VAL A 24 6.94 9.56 -3.26
C VAL A 24 7.83 8.33 -3.25
N THR A 25 8.47 7.99 -2.12
CA THR A 25 9.25 6.77 -1.97
C THR A 25 8.37 5.54 -2.16
N LEU A 26 7.18 5.52 -1.54
CA LEU A 26 6.21 4.45 -1.72
C LEU A 26 5.79 4.27 -3.18
N GLN A 27 5.57 5.37 -3.91
CA GLN A 27 5.27 5.32 -5.35
C GLN A 27 6.47 4.87 -6.21
N ARG A 28 7.70 5.21 -5.82
CA ARG A 28 8.90 4.71 -6.48
C ARG A 28 9.07 3.20 -6.28
N LEU A 29 8.84 2.69 -5.06
CA LEU A 29 8.84 1.25 -4.78
C LEU A 29 7.77 0.50 -5.58
N LYS A 30 6.57 1.09 -5.70
CA LYS A 30 5.52 0.61 -6.60
C LYS A 30 6.01 0.52 -8.05
N LYS A 31 6.55 1.62 -8.58
CA LYS A 31 7.03 1.71 -9.97
C LYS A 31 8.21 0.76 -10.24
N GLY A 32 9.06 0.53 -9.24
CA GLY A 32 10.19 -0.40 -9.29
C GLY A 32 9.81 -1.87 -9.16
N GLY A 33 8.53 -2.21 -8.98
CA GLY A 33 8.06 -3.60 -8.90
C GLY A 33 8.31 -4.30 -7.56
N PHE A 34 8.79 -3.57 -6.53
CA PHE A 34 8.94 -4.13 -5.18
C PHE A 34 7.60 -4.61 -4.62
N PHE A 35 6.54 -3.85 -4.92
CA PHE A 35 5.17 -4.23 -4.61
C PHE A 35 4.45 -4.78 -5.85
N ARG A 36 3.61 -5.81 -5.68
CA ARG A 36 2.84 -6.44 -6.76
C ARG A 36 1.41 -5.92 -6.78
N GLY A 37 0.94 -5.53 -7.97
CA GLY A 37 -0.46 -5.15 -8.19
C GLY A 37 -1.40 -6.33 -7.93
N GLY A 38 -2.60 -6.06 -7.40
CA GLY A 38 -3.57 -7.07 -6.98
C GLY A 38 -3.28 -7.70 -5.62
N HIS A 39 -2.02 -7.72 -5.17
CA HIS A 39 -1.61 -8.29 -3.87
C HIS A 39 -1.32 -7.21 -2.83
N HIS A 40 -0.45 -6.25 -3.17
CA HIS A 40 -0.01 -5.21 -2.24
C HIS A 40 -0.73 -3.88 -2.49
N PHE A 41 -1.15 -3.64 -3.73
CA PHE A 41 -1.90 -2.45 -4.09
C PHE A 41 -2.90 -2.73 -5.21
N ARG A 42 -3.93 -1.90 -5.32
CA ARG A 42 -4.84 -1.87 -6.46
C ARG A 42 -5.34 -0.45 -6.71
N MET A 43 -5.96 -0.22 -7.87
CA MET A 43 -6.75 0.98 -8.09
C MET A 43 -8.10 0.81 -7.39
N ALA A 44 -8.52 1.74 -6.52
CA ALA A 44 -9.81 1.61 -5.86
C ALA A 44 -10.98 1.95 -6.80
N ASN A 45 -10.78 2.90 -7.73
CA ASN A 45 -11.69 3.16 -8.82
C ASN A 45 -10.91 3.23 -10.14
N PRO A 46 -11.08 2.25 -11.06
CA PRO A 46 -10.45 2.26 -12.37
C PRO A 46 -10.86 3.43 -13.27
N LEU A 47 -12.04 4.03 -13.01
CA LEU A 47 -12.61 5.11 -13.81
C LEU A 47 -12.21 6.51 -13.29
N ALA A 48 -11.44 6.59 -12.20
CA ALA A 48 -11.06 7.87 -11.64
C ALA A 48 -10.08 8.63 -12.55
N PRO A 49 -10.26 9.95 -12.76
CA PRO A 49 -9.37 10.75 -13.59
C PRO A 49 -7.97 10.96 -12.98
N ARG A 50 -7.77 10.56 -11.71
CA ARG A 50 -6.49 10.63 -10.99
C ARG A 50 -6.20 9.29 -10.33
N SER A 51 -4.91 9.01 -10.12
CA SER A 51 -4.45 7.79 -9.44
C SER A 51 -5.09 7.65 -8.06
N ASN A 52 -5.99 6.68 -7.94
CA ASN A 52 -6.63 6.23 -6.71
C ASN A 52 -6.00 4.89 -6.31
N THR A 53 -4.74 4.90 -5.89
CA THR A 53 -4.08 3.68 -5.43
C THR A 53 -4.39 3.46 -3.95
N VAL A 54 -4.96 2.30 -3.64
CA VAL A 54 -5.10 1.78 -2.27
C VAL A 54 -4.16 0.60 -2.04
N TRP A 55 -3.76 0.44 -0.79
CA TRP A 55 -2.70 -0.46 -0.36
C TRP A 55 -3.25 -1.47 0.63
N HIS A 56 -2.90 -2.74 0.44
CA HIS A 56 -3.26 -3.81 1.36
C HIS A 56 -2.29 -3.78 2.53
N GLN A 57 -2.71 -3.22 3.66
CA GLN A 57 -1.83 -2.91 4.79
C GLN A 57 -0.97 -4.09 5.22
N GLN A 58 -1.58 -5.23 5.54
CA GLN A 58 -0.86 -6.42 5.99
C GLN A 58 0.08 -6.99 4.92
N GLY A 59 -0.36 -6.99 3.65
CA GLY A 59 0.46 -7.51 2.55
C GLY A 59 1.72 -6.67 2.32
N VAL A 60 1.59 -5.35 2.46
CA VAL A 60 2.73 -4.43 2.39
C VAL A 60 3.66 -4.63 3.58
N LEU A 61 3.14 -4.69 4.80
CA LEU A 61 3.95 -4.86 6.02
C LEU A 61 4.73 -6.18 5.99
N LEU A 62 4.08 -7.29 5.64
CA LEU A 62 4.74 -8.60 5.49
C LEU A 62 5.83 -8.56 4.42
N ARG A 63 5.60 -7.87 3.30
CA ARG A 63 6.59 -7.76 2.22
C ARG A 63 7.85 -7.01 2.64
N VAL A 64 7.73 -6.04 3.54
CA VAL A 64 8.85 -5.26 4.09
C VAL A 64 9.59 -6.03 5.18
N ASP A 65 8.88 -6.84 5.96
CA ASP A 65 9.46 -7.68 7.01
C ASP A 65 10.16 -8.94 6.45
N THR A 66 9.86 -9.32 5.20
CA THR A 66 10.53 -10.43 4.52
C THR A 66 11.78 -9.92 3.78
N PRO A 67 12.99 -10.45 4.07
CA PRO A 67 14.24 -10.06 3.41
C PRO A 67 14.25 -10.34 1.89
#